data_AF-A0AA42HXC1-F1
#
_entry.id   AF-A0AA42HXC1-F1
#
_cell.length_a   1.000
_cell.length_b   1.000
_cell.length_c   1.000
_cell.angle_alpha   90.00
_cell.angle_beta   90.00
_cell.angle_gamma   90.00
#
_symmetry.space_group_name_H-M   'P 1'
#
loop_
_entity.id
_entity.type
_entity.pdbx_description
1 polymer ?
#
loop_
_entity_poly.entity_id
_entity_poly.type
_entity_poly.pdbx_seq_one_letter_code
_entity_poly.pdbx_strand_id
1 'polypeptide(L)'
;MAEKNLYPSDQADKVLVRMPDGMRDRLKEVAKANNRTLNAEIVARLERSFTADKEVEQIAFESGFEAAMLREDVARLTALLQKANESKANQSQNTDEIADKVAARLLKMIPIPLENLDRLTPDYAKPGFTRAKPSKSE
;
A
#
# COMPACT_ATOMS: atom_id res chain seq x y z
N MET A 1 -10.24 -53.43 50.41
CA MET A 1 -10.03 -51.97 50.32
C MET A 1 -10.97 -51.49 49.22
N ALA A 2 -11.92 -50.60 49.52
CA ALA A 2 -12.93 -50.18 48.55
C ALA A 2 -12.30 -49.29 47.47
N GLU A 3 -12.50 -49.63 46.20
CA GLU A 3 -12.17 -48.77 45.06
C GLU A 3 -12.95 -47.47 45.16
N LYS A 4 -12.22 -46.34 45.29
CA LYS A 4 -12.82 -45.02 45.26
C LYS A 4 -13.02 -44.64 43.79
N ASN A 5 -14.26 -44.75 43.30
CA ASN A 5 -14.64 -44.22 41.99
C ASN A 5 -14.35 -42.70 41.96
N LEU A 6 -13.35 -42.29 41.19
CA LEU A 6 -13.04 -40.88 40.96
C LEU A 6 -14.05 -40.30 39.97
N TYR A 7 -14.66 -39.17 40.31
CA TYR A 7 -15.50 -38.43 39.36
C TYR A 7 -14.60 -37.65 38.38
N PRO A 8 -15.07 -37.35 37.15
CA PRO A 8 -14.29 -36.54 36.20
C PRO A 8 -13.87 -35.16 36.74
N SER A 9 -14.64 -34.58 37.67
CA SER A 9 -14.30 -33.34 38.38
C SER A 9 -13.13 -33.47 39.37
N ASP A 10 -12.81 -34.70 39.79
CA ASP A 10 -11.68 -34.98 40.69
C ASP A 10 -10.37 -35.12 39.94
N GLN A 11 -10.43 -35.34 38.62
CA GLN A 11 -9.26 -35.41 37.73
C GLN A 11 -8.88 -34.05 37.13
N ALA A 12 -9.76 -33.04 37.22
CA ALA A 12 -9.52 -31.71 36.67
C ALA A 12 -8.60 -30.87 37.58
N ASP A 13 -7.72 -30.10 36.97
CA ASP A 13 -6.86 -29.14 37.67
C ASP A 13 -7.67 -28.03 38.33
N LYS A 14 -7.28 -27.66 39.55
CA LYS A 14 -8.01 -26.68 40.39
C LYS A 14 -7.14 -25.48 40.67
N VAL A 15 -7.61 -24.30 40.30
CA VAL A 15 -6.94 -23.02 40.56
C VAL A 15 -7.81 -22.18 41.49
N LEU A 16 -7.20 -21.64 42.55
CA LEU A 16 -7.85 -20.68 43.43
C LEU A 16 -7.71 -19.27 42.87
N VAL A 17 -8.82 -18.67 42.43
CA VAL A 17 -8.86 -17.31 41.89
C VAL A 17 -9.34 -16.33 42.95
N ARG A 18 -8.56 -15.30 43.23
CA ARG A 18 -8.98 -14.16 44.07
C ARG A 18 -9.63 -13.11 43.19
N MET A 19 -10.90 -12.84 43.43
CA MET A 19 -11.70 -11.89 42.66
C MET A 19 -11.88 -10.60 43.47
N PRO A 20 -11.85 -9.42 42.82
CA PRO A 20 -12.30 -8.16 43.41
C PRO A 20 -13.77 -8.21 43.83
N ASP A 21 -14.17 -7.31 44.73
CA ASP A 21 -15.54 -7.21 45.21
C ASP A 21 -16.55 -7.05 44.06
N GLY A 22 -17.67 -7.76 44.17
CA GLY A 22 -18.74 -7.77 43.16
C GLY A 22 -18.44 -8.54 41.87
N MET A 23 -17.17 -8.88 41.57
CA MET A 23 -16.82 -9.58 40.33
C MET A 23 -17.43 -10.99 40.27
N ARG A 24 -17.48 -11.70 41.40
CA ARG A 24 -18.07 -13.04 41.46
C ARG A 24 -19.57 -13.03 41.13
N ASP A 25 -20.30 -12.03 41.61
CA ASP A 25 -21.75 -11.95 41.39
C ASP A 25 -22.05 -11.53 39.95
N ARG A 26 -21.30 -10.57 39.41
CA ARG A 26 -21.34 -10.25 37.98
C ARG A 26 -21.11 -11.48 37.11
N LEU A 27 -20.16 -12.34 37.49
CA LEU A 27 -19.86 -13.55 36.72
C LEU A 27 -20.97 -14.60 36.82
N LYS A 28 -21.64 -14.72 37.98
CA LYS A 28 -22.84 -15.57 38.11
C LYS A 28 -23.99 -15.10 37.24
N GLU A 29 -24.23 -13.79 37.18
CA GLU A 29 -25.29 -13.22 36.34
C GLU A 29 -25.05 -13.55 34.87
N VAL A 30 -23.82 -13.37 34.39
CA VAL A 30 -23.48 -13.68 33.00
C VAL A 30 -23.52 -15.19 32.74
N ALA A 31 -23.02 -16.01 33.66
CA ALA A 31 -23.11 -17.46 33.54
C ALA A 31 -24.57 -17.93 33.41
N LYS A 32 -25.48 -17.36 34.22
CA LYS A 32 -26.92 -17.64 34.14
C LYS A 32 -27.52 -17.20 32.81
N ALA A 33 -27.17 -15.99 32.33
CA ALA A 33 -27.63 -15.50 31.02
C ALA A 33 -27.15 -16.40 29.87
N ASN A 34 -25.96 -16.98 29.99
CA ASN A 34 -25.36 -17.86 29.00
C ASN A 34 -25.74 -19.35 29.17
N ASN A 35 -26.61 -19.69 30.13
CA ASN A 35 -26.96 -21.08 30.48
C ASN A 35 -25.73 -21.96 30.80
N ARG A 36 -24.73 -21.38 31.47
CA ARG A 36 -23.50 -22.06 31.90
C ARG A 36 -23.38 -22.09 33.42
N THR A 37 -22.65 -23.08 33.92
CA THR A 37 -22.17 -23.01 35.31
C THR A 37 -21.15 -21.88 35.44
N LEU A 38 -20.92 -21.39 36.66
CA LEU A 38 -19.91 -20.37 36.90
C LEU A 38 -18.52 -20.79 36.39
N ASN A 39 -18.13 -22.05 36.63
CA ASN A 39 -16.86 -22.59 36.16
C ASN A 39 -16.82 -22.67 34.63
N ALA A 40 -17.90 -23.10 33.98
CA ALA A 40 -17.95 -23.15 32.52
C ALA A 40 -17.86 -21.75 31.89
N GLU A 41 -18.41 -20.72 32.53
CA GLU A 41 -18.25 -19.33 32.08
C GLU A 41 -16.83 -18.79 32.30
N ILE A 42 -16.18 -19.14 33.42
CA ILE A 42 -14.76 -18.80 33.65
C ILE A 42 -13.89 -19.42 32.55
N VAL A 43 -14.05 -20.72 32.30
CA VAL A 43 -13.28 -21.45 31.29
C VAL A 43 -13.53 -20.87 29.90
N ALA A 44 -14.78 -20.65 29.51
CA ALA A 44 -15.11 -20.08 28.20
C ALA A 44 -14.48 -18.69 27.97
N ARG A 45 -14.39 -17.87 29.02
CA ARG A 45 -13.72 -16.55 28.93
C ARG A 45 -12.21 -16.69 28.79
N LEU A 46 -11.59 -17.61 29.51
CA LEU A 46 -10.15 -17.88 29.42
C LEU A 46 -9.77 -18.44 28.05
N GLU A 47 -10.54 -19.40 27.54
CA GLU A 47 -10.36 -19.94 26.18
C GLU A 47 -10.44 -18.83 25.13
N ARG A 48 -11.45 -17.96 25.24
CA ARG A 48 -11.61 -16.83 24.33
C ARG A 48 -10.43 -15.85 24.40
N SER A 49 -9.87 -15.58 25.58
CA SER A 49 -8.68 -14.71 25.68
C SER A 49 -7.47 -15.36 25.01
N PHE A 50 -7.24 -16.65 25.20
CA PHE A 50 -6.10 -17.33 24.57
C PHE A 50 -6.24 -17.42 23.05
N THR A 51 -7.45 -17.61 22.53
CA THR A 51 -7.68 -17.59 21.08
C THR A 51 -7.48 -16.20 20.49
N ALA A 52 -7.99 -15.15 21.16
CA ALA A 52 -7.79 -13.78 20.71
C ALA A 52 -6.30 -13.40 20.68
N ASP A 53 -5.53 -13.78 21.70
CA ASP A 53 -4.08 -13.53 21.74
C ASP A 53 -3.36 -14.24 20.58
N LYS A 54 -3.74 -15.50 20.29
CA LYS A 54 -3.19 -16.26 19.15
C LYS A 54 -3.56 -15.66 17.80
N GLU A 55 -4.80 -15.23 17.61
CA GLU A 55 -5.25 -14.58 16.37
C GLU A 55 -4.46 -13.29 16.13
N VAL A 56 -4.24 -12.48 17.17
CA VAL A 56 -3.45 -11.25 17.06
C VAL A 56 -1.99 -11.55 16.72
N GLU A 57 -1.37 -12.54 17.38
CA GLU A 57 -0.01 -12.98 17.06
C GLU A 57 0.11 -13.51 15.63
N GLN A 58 -0.87 -14.30 15.19
CA GLN A 58 -0.89 -14.87 13.85
C GLN A 58 -1.08 -13.80 12.78
N ILE A 59 -2.02 -12.87 12.97
CA ILE A 59 -2.21 -11.71 12.07
C ILE A 59 -0.94 -10.87 12.00
N ALA A 60 -0.30 -10.60 13.14
CA ALA A 60 0.94 -9.82 13.18
C ALA A 60 2.08 -10.52 12.42
N PHE A 61 2.19 -11.84 12.54
CA PHE A 61 3.15 -12.64 11.80
C PHE A 61 2.87 -12.62 10.30
N GLU A 62 1.65 -12.97 9.87
CA GLU A 62 1.25 -13.01 8.45
C GLU A 62 1.39 -11.64 7.78
N SER A 63 0.92 -10.57 8.44
CA SER A 63 1.06 -9.19 7.97
C SER A 63 2.52 -8.76 7.80
N GLY A 64 3.42 -9.30 8.62
CA GLY A 64 4.86 -9.05 8.53
C GLY A 64 5.47 -9.60 7.24
N PHE A 65 5.10 -10.81 6.83
CA PHE A 65 5.57 -11.42 5.58
C PHE A 65 5.00 -10.71 4.35
N GLU A 66 3.70 -10.40 4.35
CA GLU A 66 3.07 -9.67 3.26
C GLU A 66 3.71 -8.28 3.08
N ALA A 67 3.94 -7.56 4.18
CA ALA A 67 4.60 -6.26 4.13
C ALA A 67 6.05 -6.35 3.61
N ALA A 68 6.78 -7.42 3.94
CA ALA A 68 8.14 -7.62 3.46
C ALA A 68 8.17 -7.88 1.94
N MET A 69 7.31 -8.78 1.44
CA MET A 69 7.18 -9.03 0.00
C MET A 69 6.75 -7.78 -0.75
N LEU A 70 5.72 -7.07 -0.26
CA LEU A 70 5.23 -5.86 -0.91
C LEU A 70 6.32 -4.78 -1.00
N ARG A 71 7.16 -4.65 0.03
CA ARG A 71 8.31 -3.73 0.00
C ARG A 71 9.34 -4.12 -1.05
N GLU A 72 9.61 -5.41 -1.20
CA GLU A 72 10.52 -5.91 -2.25
C GLU A 72 9.96 -5.66 -3.65
N ASP A 73 8.67 -5.93 -3.87
CA ASP A 73 8.00 -5.65 -5.13
C ASP A 73 7.99 -4.16 -5.46
N VAL A 74 7.71 -3.31 -4.48
CA VAL A 74 7.79 -1.84 -4.64
C VAL A 74 9.22 -1.43 -5.03
N ALA A 75 10.25 -1.95 -4.34
CA ALA A 75 11.63 -1.66 -4.68
C ALA A 75 11.97 -2.08 -6.13
N ARG A 76 11.54 -3.27 -6.54
CA ARG A 76 11.74 -3.76 -7.92
C ARG A 76 11.04 -2.87 -8.96
N LEU A 77 9.79 -2.49 -8.71
CA LEU A 77 9.02 -1.64 -9.61
C LEU A 77 9.65 -0.24 -9.73
N THR A 78 10.10 0.34 -8.61
CA THR A 78 10.78 1.64 -8.64
C THR A 78 12.08 1.59 -9.46
N ALA A 79 12.87 0.52 -9.33
CA ALA A 79 14.08 0.34 -10.14
C ALA A 79 13.78 0.20 -11.65
N LEU A 80 12.72 -0.53 -12.01
CA LEU A 80 12.28 -0.66 -13.40
C LEU A 80 11.81 0.69 -13.98
N LEU A 81 11.04 1.46 -13.21
CA LEU A 81 10.60 2.79 -13.61
C LEU A 81 11.78 3.75 -13.80
N GLN A 82 12.78 3.70 -12.91
CA GLN A 82 13.99 4.49 -13.06
C GLN A 82 14.73 4.15 -14.36
N LYS A 83 14.96 2.87 -14.63
CA LYS A 83 15.62 2.41 -15.87
C LYS A 83 14.86 2.82 -17.13
N ALA A 84 13.53 2.76 -17.11
CA ALA A 84 12.69 3.20 -18.22
C ALA A 84 12.80 4.72 -18.44
N ASN A 85 12.84 5.51 -17.36
CA ASN A 85 13.01 6.96 -17.44
C ASN A 85 14.39 7.35 -17.99
N GLU A 86 15.46 6.69 -17.53
CA GLU A 86 16.82 6.90 -18.05
C GLU A 86 16.89 6.57 -19.56
N SER A 87 16.24 5.49 -19.98
CA SER A 87 16.19 5.10 -21.40
C SER A 87 15.48 6.16 -22.26
N LYS A 88 14.38 6.74 -21.76
CA LYS A 88 13.67 7.84 -22.44
C LYS A 88 14.51 9.12 -22.48
N ALA A 89 15.19 9.46 -21.39
CA ALA A 89 16.08 10.63 -21.34
C ALA A 89 17.22 10.51 -22.35
N ASN A 90 17.85 9.33 -22.43
CA ASN A 90 18.92 9.05 -23.40
C ASN A 90 18.41 9.05 -24.85
N GLN A 91 17.17 8.62 -25.11
CA GLN A 91 16.56 8.72 -26.43
C GLN A 91 16.30 10.17 -26.84
N SER A 92 15.76 11.01 -25.94
CA SER A 92 15.52 12.44 -26.22
C SER A 92 16.83 13.18 -26.52
N GLN A 93 17.89 12.94 -25.72
CA GLN A 93 19.18 13.58 -25.96
C GLN A 93 19.80 13.17 -27.30
N ASN A 94 19.67 11.89 -27.69
CA ASN A 94 20.12 11.43 -29.01
C ASN A 94 19.31 12.06 -30.16
N THR A 95 18.00 12.22 -30.02
CA THR A 95 17.19 12.87 -31.08
C THR A 95 17.54 14.35 -31.23
N ASP A 96 17.79 15.04 -30.12
CA ASP A 96 18.15 16.46 -30.12
C ASP A 96 19.54 16.66 -30.74
N GLU A 97 20.52 15.84 -30.35
CA GLU A 97 21.85 15.86 -30.99
C GLU A 97 21.81 15.58 -32.49
N ILE A 98 20.98 14.62 -32.92
CA ILE A 98 20.83 14.30 -34.34
C ILE A 98 20.19 15.49 -35.07
N ALA A 99 19.15 16.10 -34.50
CA ALA A 99 18.50 17.27 -35.07
C ALA A 99 19.49 18.44 -35.23
N ASP A 100 20.32 18.70 -34.22
CA ASP A 100 21.36 19.73 -34.27
C ASP A 100 22.41 19.45 -35.34
N LYS A 101 22.90 18.21 -35.44
CA LYS A 101 23.86 17.78 -36.47
C LYS A 101 23.28 17.90 -37.88
N VAL A 102 22.00 17.55 -38.05
CA VAL A 102 21.27 17.68 -39.32
C VAL A 102 21.11 19.14 -39.69
N ALA A 103 20.65 19.99 -38.77
CA ALA A 103 20.49 21.43 -38.99
C ALA A 103 21.81 22.10 -39.38
N ALA A 104 22.90 21.80 -38.67
CA ALA A 104 24.22 22.33 -38.95
C ALA A 104 24.75 21.91 -40.34
N ARG A 105 24.41 20.70 -40.80
CA ARG A 105 24.81 20.22 -42.13
C ARG A 105 23.98 20.87 -43.24
N LEU A 106 22.68 21.04 -43.03
CA LEU A 106 21.79 21.74 -43.97
C LEU A 106 22.22 23.20 -44.18
N LEU A 107 22.56 23.92 -43.10
CA LEU A 107 23.08 25.29 -43.16
C LEU A 107 24.33 25.43 -44.03
N LYS A 108 25.25 24.44 -44.00
CA LYS A 108 26.48 24.44 -44.82
C LYS A 108 26.24 24.16 -46.30
N MET A 109 25.09 23.60 -46.67
CA MET A 109 24.73 23.30 -48.06
C MET A 109 24.02 24.46 -48.76
N ILE A 110 23.63 25.51 -48.04
CA ILE A 110 22.99 26.68 -48.62
C ILE A 110 24.06 27.53 -49.33
N PRO A 111 23.97 27.73 -50.66
CA PRO A 111 24.98 28.44 -51.45
C PRO A 111 24.72 29.95 -51.39
N ILE A 112 24.57 30.50 -50.19
CA ILE A 112 24.28 31.90 -49.97
C ILE A 112 25.09 32.33 -48.73
N PRO A 113 25.90 33.40 -48.79
CA PRO A 113 26.64 33.88 -47.62
C PRO A 113 25.66 34.25 -46.49
N LEU A 114 26.00 33.84 -45.26
CA LEU A 114 25.16 33.96 -44.05
C LEU A 114 24.62 35.38 -43.81
N GLU A 115 25.32 36.41 -44.31
CA GLU A 115 24.96 37.83 -44.25
C GLU A 115 23.65 38.18 -45.00
N ASN A 116 23.14 37.29 -45.86
CA ASN A 116 21.90 37.49 -46.60
C ASN A 116 20.70 36.70 -46.02
N LEU A 117 20.87 35.95 -44.93
CA LEU A 117 19.81 35.12 -44.37
C LEU A 117 18.67 35.96 -43.77
N ASP A 118 19.00 37.10 -43.16
CA ASP A 118 18.00 38.05 -42.61
C ASP A 118 17.11 38.66 -43.71
N ARG A 119 17.63 38.81 -44.93
CA ARG A 119 16.89 39.32 -46.10
C ARG A 119 15.87 38.32 -46.66
N LEU A 120 15.96 37.05 -46.24
CA LEU A 120 15.08 35.95 -46.65
C LEU A 120 14.06 35.56 -45.58
N THR A 121 13.96 36.31 -44.48
CA THR A 121 12.82 36.21 -43.58
C THR A 121 11.72 37.13 -44.11
N PRO A 122 10.76 36.64 -44.93
CA PRO A 122 9.57 37.42 -45.19
C PRO A 122 8.90 37.69 -43.85
N ASP A 123 8.51 38.94 -43.69
CA ASP A 123 7.84 39.50 -42.52
C ASP A 123 6.52 38.73 -42.29
N TYR A 124 6.58 37.59 -41.62
CA TYR A 124 5.39 36.83 -41.20
C TYR A 124 4.65 37.57 -40.06
N ALA A 125 5.10 38.76 -39.67
CA ALA A 125 4.38 39.64 -38.78
C ALA A 125 3.26 40.42 -39.53
N LYS A 126 2.14 39.70 -39.72
CA LYS A 126 0.71 40.15 -39.78
C LYS A 126 0.11 40.42 -41.19
N PRO A 127 -1.25 40.38 -41.39
CA PRO A 127 -2.36 40.06 -40.47
C PRO A 127 -3.40 39.04 -41.01
N GLY A 128 -4.28 38.51 -40.14
CA GLY A 128 -5.66 38.15 -40.53
C GLY A 128 -6.10 36.70 -40.31
N PHE A 129 -6.44 36.33 -39.07
CA PHE A 129 -7.60 35.47 -38.81
C PHE A 129 -8.20 35.88 -37.47
N THR A 130 -9.38 36.49 -37.54
CA THR A 130 -10.23 36.77 -36.37
C THR A 130 -10.50 35.47 -35.62
N ARG A 131 -9.98 35.35 -34.41
CA ARG A 131 -10.32 34.26 -33.50
C ARG A 131 -11.76 34.48 -33.02
N ALA A 132 -12.72 33.75 -33.60
CA ALA A 132 -14.05 33.64 -33.04
C ALA A 132 -13.93 33.14 -31.59
N LYS A 133 -14.62 33.82 -30.66
CA LYS A 133 -14.69 33.41 -29.25
C LYS A 133 -15.39 32.05 -29.16
N PRO A 134 -14.92 31.09 -28.34
CA PRO A 134 -15.68 29.87 -28.11
C PRO A 134 -16.94 30.22 -27.30
N SER A 135 -18.09 29.80 -27.81
CA SER A 135 -19.35 29.74 -27.09
C SER A 135 -19.16 28.88 -25.84
N LYS A 136 -19.51 29.41 -24.67
CA LYS A 136 -19.79 28.59 -23.49
C LYS A 136 -21.09 27.83 -23.79
N SER A 137 -21.01 26.51 -23.85
CA SER A 137 -22.18 25.64 -23.71
C SER A 137 -22.21 25.08 -22.30
N GLU A 138 -23.44 25.05 -21.78
CA GLU A 138 -23.93 24.69 -20.45
C GLU A 138 -23.49 23.33 -19.92
#